data_AF-A0A655DGK5-F1
#
_entry.id   AF-A0A655DGK5-F1
#
_cell.length_a   1.000
_cell.length_b   1.000
_cell.length_c   1.000
_cell.angle_alpha   90.00
_cell.angle_beta   90.00
_cell.angle_gamma   90.00
#
_symmetry.space_group_name_H-M   'P 1'
#
loop_
_entity.id
_entity.type
_entity.pdbx_description
1 polymer ?
#
loop_
_entity_poly.entity_id
_entity_poly.type
_entity_poly.pdbx_seq_one_letter_code
_entity_poly.pdbx_strand_id
1 'polypeptide(L)'
;MTPSAFFPSSYFTYQQPGVMSADRLEGVMRLTPALGQQKLYVLVFTTEKDLQQTTTLLDPAKAYAKGVGNSIPDIPDPVARHTTDGVVKLKVKTNSSSSVLVGPLFGSSGTGPVTVGNTAAPVAAPAPVAPKKSEPMLNDTESYFNKAIKDAVAKGDVDKALKLLDEAERLGSTSARSTFISSVKGKG
;
A
#
# COMPACT_ATOMS: atom_id res chain seq x y z
N MET A 1 -0.71 7.14 -16.27
CA MET A 1 -0.84 6.62 -14.89
C MET A 1 0.55 6.52 -14.29
N THR A 2 0.79 7.09 -13.12
CA THR A 2 2.06 6.95 -12.39
C THR A 2 1.93 5.80 -11.40
N PRO A 3 2.76 4.74 -11.48
CA PRO A 3 2.67 3.62 -10.55
C PRO A 3 3.13 4.06 -9.14
N SER A 4 2.52 3.50 -8.10
CA SER A 4 2.95 3.73 -6.71
C SER A 4 4.28 3.03 -6.37
N ALA A 5 4.59 1.96 -7.10
CA ALA A 5 5.86 1.25 -7.06
C ALA A 5 6.11 0.59 -8.43
N PHE A 6 7.38 0.53 -8.84
CA PHE A 6 7.80 -0.12 -10.07
C PHE A 6 8.88 -1.16 -9.76
N PHE A 7 8.68 -2.39 -10.26
CA PHE A 7 9.61 -3.51 -10.09
C PHE A 7 10.04 -3.97 -11.48
N PRO A 8 11.31 -3.77 -11.87
CA PRO A 8 11.80 -4.21 -13.18
C PRO A 8 11.84 -5.74 -13.27
N SER A 9 11.90 -6.30 -14.48
CA SER A 9 12.07 -7.73 -14.73
C SER A 9 13.25 -8.34 -13.94
N SER A 10 14.36 -7.61 -13.87
CA SER A 10 15.57 -8.00 -13.12
C SER A 10 15.39 -8.09 -11.60
N TYR A 11 14.29 -7.59 -11.05
CA TYR A 11 13.96 -7.76 -9.63
C TYR A 11 13.61 -9.21 -9.28
N PHE A 12 13.12 -9.97 -10.27
CA PHE A 12 12.74 -11.36 -10.10
C PHE A 12 13.92 -12.26 -10.45
N THR A 13 14.27 -13.15 -9.52
CA THR A 13 15.46 -14.00 -9.65
C THR A 13 15.06 -15.44 -9.93
N TYR A 14 15.89 -16.14 -10.69
CA TYR A 14 15.68 -17.56 -10.95
C TYR A 14 15.75 -18.37 -9.65
N GLN A 15 14.72 -19.19 -9.45
CA GLN A 15 14.62 -20.15 -8.37
C GLN A 15 14.56 -21.55 -8.97
N GLN A 16 15.45 -22.40 -8.46
CA GLN A 16 15.52 -23.82 -8.82
C GLN A 16 14.21 -24.55 -8.47
N PRO A 17 13.92 -25.67 -9.15
CA PRO A 17 12.76 -26.46 -8.84
C PRO A 17 12.93 -27.10 -7.46
N GLY A 18 11.83 -27.15 -6.71
CA GLY A 18 11.72 -27.88 -5.46
C GLY A 18 10.67 -28.99 -5.57
N VAL A 19 10.51 -29.77 -4.50
CA VAL A 19 9.60 -30.94 -4.48
C VAL A 19 8.17 -30.61 -4.96
N MET A 20 7.70 -29.38 -4.72
CA MET A 20 6.36 -28.90 -5.08
C MET A 20 6.37 -27.66 -5.98
N SER A 21 7.50 -27.31 -6.59
CA SER A 21 7.63 -26.06 -7.36
C SER A 21 8.55 -26.24 -8.55
N ALA A 22 8.13 -25.79 -9.72
CA ALA A 22 8.97 -25.78 -10.91
C ALA A 22 9.97 -24.61 -10.88
N ASP A 23 10.88 -24.64 -11.86
CA ASP A 23 11.70 -23.50 -12.29
C ASP A 23 10.84 -22.25 -12.48
N ARG A 24 11.27 -21.14 -11.90
CA ARG A 24 10.51 -19.88 -11.94
C ARG A 24 11.38 -18.68 -11.65
N LEU A 25 10.91 -17.52 -12.09
CA LEU A 25 11.38 -16.24 -11.60
C LEU A 25 10.51 -15.84 -10.40
N GLU A 26 11.14 -15.51 -9.27
CA GLU A 26 10.45 -15.16 -8.03
C GLU A 26 11.02 -13.86 -7.42
N GLY A 27 10.15 -13.08 -6.81
CA GLY A 27 10.48 -11.83 -6.12
C GLY A 27 9.41 -11.49 -5.09
N VAL A 28 9.81 -10.85 -3.99
CA VAL A 28 8.92 -10.48 -2.88
C VAL A 28 8.74 -8.97 -2.83
N MET A 29 7.62 -8.49 -3.37
CA MET A 29 7.29 -7.07 -3.34
C MET A 29 6.68 -6.69 -1.99
N ARG A 30 7.20 -5.62 -1.36
CA ARG A 30 6.60 -5.02 -0.16
C ARG A 30 6.00 -3.68 -0.56
N LEU A 31 4.71 -3.52 -0.27
CA LEU A 31 3.98 -2.29 -0.57
C LEU A 31 3.35 -1.76 0.72
N THR A 32 3.40 -0.45 0.90
CA THR A 32 2.70 0.26 1.97
C THR A 32 1.57 1.06 1.34
N PRO A 33 0.30 0.61 1.47
CA PRO A 33 -0.84 1.36 0.96
C PRO A 33 -0.93 2.74 1.64
N ALA A 34 -1.39 3.75 0.90
CA ALA A 34 -1.65 5.06 1.49
C ALA A 34 -2.85 4.99 2.46
N LEU A 35 -2.91 5.93 3.41
CA LEU A 35 -4.04 6.03 4.35
C LEU A 35 -5.36 6.20 3.56
N GLY A 36 -6.35 5.35 3.86
CA GLY A 36 -7.64 5.32 3.18
C GLY A 36 -7.65 4.57 1.83
N GLN A 37 -6.52 4.03 1.35
CA GLN A 37 -6.47 3.25 0.12
C GLN A 37 -7.05 1.84 0.33
N GLN A 38 -8.21 1.59 -0.27
CA GLN A 38 -8.93 0.31 -0.14
C GLN A 38 -8.54 -0.75 -1.18
N LYS A 39 -7.94 -0.35 -2.30
CA LYS A 39 -7.63 -1.23 -3.44
C LYS A 39 -6.19 -1.08 -3.90
N LEU A 40 -5.59 -2.20 -4.26
CA LEU A 40 -4.31 -2.27 -4.98
C LEU A 40 -4.57 -2.87 -6.36
N TYR A 41 -4.03 -2.22 -7.39
CA TYR A 41 -4.04 -2.74 -8.76
C TYR A 41 -2.62 -3.10 -9.14
N VAL A 42 -2.44 -4.25 -9.78
CA VAL A 42 -1.14 -4.71 -10.28
C VAL A 42 -1.23 -4.78 -11.80
N LEU A 43 -0.35 -4.06 -12.47
CA LEU A 43 -0.15 -4.16 -13.91
C LEU A 43 1.10 -4.99 -14.17
N VAL A 44 0.94 -6.14 -14.81
CA VAL A 44 2.04 -6.99 -15.28
C VAL A 44 2.15 -6.81 -16.78
N PHE A 45 3.34 -6.46 -17.25
CA PHE A 45 3.63 -6.28 -18.66
C PHE A 45 5.09 -6.67 -18.93
N THR A 46 5.41 -6.80 -20.22
CA THR A 46 6.77 -7.04 -20.70
C THR A 46 7.12 -5.98 -21.73
N THR A 47 8.41 -5.71 -21.92
CA THR A 47 8.92 -4.82 -22.98
C THR A 47 9.70 -5.61 -24.01
N GLU A 48 9.94 -5.04 -25.20
CA GLU A 48 10.81 -5.67 -26.22
C GLU A 48 12.20 -5.99 -25.67
N LYS A 49 12.73 -5.11 -24.80
CA LYS A 49 14.01 -5.33 -24.14
C LYS A 49 13.97 -6.54 -23.22
N ASP A 50 12.89 -6.71 -22.46
CA ASP A 50 12.73 -7.88 -21.57
C ASP A 50 12.57 -9.17 -22.37
N LEU A 51 11.89 -9.13 -23.53
CA LEU A 51 11.73 -10.29 -24.42
C LEU A 51 13.04 -10.75 -25.08
N GLN A 52 13.97 -9.83 -25.31
CA GLN A 52 15.30 -10.15 -25.84
C GLN A 52 16.25 -10.74 -24.80
N GLN A 53 15.90 -10.66 -23.51
CA GLN A 53 16.68 -11.25 -22.44
C GLN A 53 16.46 -12.76 -22.33
N THR A 54 17.37 -13.40 -21.60
CA THR A 54 17.35 -14.84 -21.34
C THR A 54 17.64 -15.12 -19.88
N THR A 55 17.06 -16.19 -19.37
CA THR A 55 17.34 -16.69 -18.02
C THR A 55 18.11 -18.01 -18.13
N THR A 56 19.25 -18.11 -17.45
CA THR A 56 19.96 -19.40 -17.32
C THR A 56 19.34 -20.19 -16.19
N LEU A 57 18.95 -21.43 -16.44
CA LEU A 57 18.37 -22.34 -15.47
C LEU A 57 19.44 -23.30 -14.95
N LEU A 58 19.23 -23.92 -13.80
CA LEU A 58 20.15 -24.96 -13.34
C LEU A 58 19.95 -26.24 -14.15
N ASP A 59 21.02 -26.81 -14.68
CA ASP A 59 20.94 -28.11 -15.35
C ASP A 59 20.48 -29.23 -14.38
N PRO A 60 19.52 -30.09 -14.77
CA PRO A 60 19.03 -31.18 -13.93
C PRO A 60 20.12 -32.13 -13.42
N ALA A 61 21.14 -32.43 -14.21
CA ALA A 61 22.23 -33.32 -13.80
C ALA A 61 23.14 -32.65 -12.77
N LYS A 62 23.37 -31.33 -12.86
CA LYS A 62 24.05 -30.58 -11.80
C LYS A 62 23.23 -30.51 -10.52
N ALA A 63 21.91 -30.29 -10.63
CA ALA A 63 21.00 -30.28 -9.50
C ALA A 63 21.00 -31.63 -8.77
N TYR A 64 20.94 -32.73 -9.53
CA TYR A 64 20.99 -34.08 -8.99
C TYR A 64 22.32 -34.36 -8.30
N ALA A 65 23.46 -34.09 -8.96
CA ALA A 65 24.78 -34.29 -8.41
C ALA A 65 24.98 -33.53 -7.08
N LYS A 66 24.54 -32.26 -7.04
CA LYS A 66 24.54 -31.44 -5.83
C LYS A 66 23.67 -32.05 -4.71
N GLY A 67 22.52 -32.62 -5.06
CA GLY A 67 21.59 -33.23 -4.11
C GLY A 67 22.08 -34.55 -3.51
N VAL A 68 22.81 -35.37 -4.29
CA VAL A 68 23.34 -36.67 -3.83
C VAL A 68 24.77 -36.58 -3.28
N GLY A 69 25.39 -35.39 -3.27
CA GLY A 69 26.75 -35.19 -2.79
C GLY A 69 27.85 -35.68 -3.75
N ASN A 70 27.51 -35.90 -5.02
CA ASN A 70 28.46 -36.29 -6.05
C ASN A 70 29.15 -35.05 -6.65
N SER A 71 30.26 -35.27 -7.35
CA SER A 71 30.92 -34.23 -8.15
C SER A 71 29.95 -33.64 -9.17
N ILE A 72 29.85 -32.31 -9.20
CA ILE A 72 29.00 -31.59 -10.15
C ILE A 72 29.62 -31.71 -11.55
N PRO A 73 28.88 -32.23 -12.56
CA PRO A 73 29.37 -32.33 -13.93
C PRO A 73 29.65 -30.94 -14.53
N ASP A 74 30.73 -30.84 -15.31
CA ASP A 74 31.06 -29.63 -16.07
C ASP A 74 30.33 -29.62 -17.42
N ILE A 75 29.03 -29.35 -17.36
CA ILE A 75 28.14 -29.22 -18.53
C ILE A 75 27.54 -27.82 -18.56
N PRO A 76 27.24 -27.24 -19.73
CA PRO A 76 26.60 -25.92 -19.78
C PRO A 76 25.16 -25.98 -19.27
N ASP A 77 24.74 -24.92 -18.59
CA ASP A 77 23.37 -24.78 -18.09
C ASP A 77 22.38 -24.42 -19.21
N PRO A 78 21.13 -24.94 -19.19
CA PRO A 78 20.13 -24.60 -20.18
C PRO A 78 19.70 -23.13 -20.06
N VAL A 79 19.30 -22.54 -21.19
CA VAL A 79 18.92 -21.12 -21.28
C VAL A 79 17.47 -20.99 -21.76
N ALA A 80 16.61 -20.37 -20.96
CA ALA A 80 15.24 -20.02 -21.31
C ALA A 80 15.19 -18.66 -22.01
N ARG A 81 14.47 -18.62 -23.13
CA ARG A 81 14.10 -17.37 -23.81
C ARG A 81 12.84 -16.80 -23.18
N HIS A 82 12.77 -15.48 -23.08
CA HIS A 82 11.56 -14.81 -22.59
C HIS A 82 10.49 -14.75 -23.70
N THR A 83 9.22 -14.90 -23.30
CA THR A 83 8.06 -14.93 -24.20
C THR A 83 6.98 -13.95 -23.72
N THR A 84 6.03 -13.64 -24.60
CA THR A 84 4.91 -12.72 -24.29
C THR A 84 3.82 -13.35 -23.43
N ASP A 85 3.79 -14.68 -23.38
CA ASP A 85 2.82 -15.49 -22.68
C ASP A 85 3.51 -16.39 -21.65
N GLY A 86 2.74 -16.79 -20.63
CA GLY A 86 3.22 -17.61 -19.53
C GLY A 86 2.25 -17.65 -18.36
N VAL A 87 2.72 -18.18 -17.22
CA VAL A 87 1.90 -18.32 -16.00
C VAL A 87 2.42 -17.37 -14.94
N VAL A 88 1.54 -16.51 -14.42
CA VAL A 88 1.83 -15.63 -13.29
C VAL A 88 1.13 -16.17 -12.03
N LYS A 89 1.91 -16.42 -10.98
CA LYS A 89 1.39 -16.80 -9.66
C LYS A 89 1.62 -15.66 -8.68
N LEU A 90 0.54 -15.09 -8.16
CA LEU A 90 0.59 -14.04 -7.15
C LEU A 90 0.19 -14.59 -5.78
N LYS A 91 1.07 -14.44 -4.78
CA LYS A 91 0.77 -14.77 -3.39
C LYS A 91 0.74 -13.50 -2.56
N VAL A 92 -0.43 -13.16 -2.04
CA VAL A 92 -0.63 -11.95 -1.23
C VAL A 92 -0.63 -12.33 0.26
N LYS A 93 0.13 -11.58 1.06
CA LYS A 93 0.11 -11.66 2.52
C LYS A 93 -0.02 -10.26 3.09
N THR A 94 -0.97 -10.07 4.00
CA THR A 94 -1.09 -8.83 4.79
C THR A 94 -0.28 -8.99 6.06
N ASN A 95 0.50 -7.99 6.42
CA ASN A 95 1.15 -7.93 7.73
C ASN A 95 0.54 -6.77 8.51
N SER A 96 -0.60 -7.02 9.14
CA SER A 96 -1.36 -6.03 9.93
C SER A 96 -1.02 -6.10 11.41
N SER A 97 0.16 -6.60 11.79
CA SER A 97 0.55 -6.86 13.19
C SER A 97 0.91 -5.60 13.99
N SER A 98 0.73 -4.41 13.45
CA SER A 98 1.05 -3.18 14.16
C SER A 98 0.03 -2.11 13.78
N SER A 99 -1.00 -1.97 14.59
CA SER A 99 -1.61 -0.67 14.81
C SER A 99 -0.53 0.24 15.40
N VAL A 100 0.34 0.80 14.57
CA VAL A 100 1.13 1.95 14.98
C VAL A 100 0.12 3.06 15.12
N LEU A 101 -0.31 3.28 16.35
CA LEU A 101 -0.90 4.53 16.78
C LEU A 101 0.13 5.62 16.49
N VAL A 102 0.09 6.17 15.28
CA VAL A 102 0.72 7.47 14.99
C VAL A 102 -0.20 8.53 15.58
N GLY A 103 -0.30 8.51 16.91
CA GLY A 103 -0.74 9.64 17.70
C GLY A 103 0.49 10.43 18.10
N PRO A 104 0.43 11.77 18.15
CA PRO A 104 1.56 12.57 18.59
C PRO A 104 1.81 12.28 20.08
N LEU A 105 2.75 11.38 20.34
CA LEU A 105 3.27 11.14 21.67
C LEU A 105 4.31 12.23 21.92
N PHE A 106 4.05 13.04 22.94
CA PHE A 106 4.81 14.22 23.39
C PHE A 106 4.49 15.51 22.65
N GLY A 107 3.76 16.38 23.35
CA GLY A 107 3.65 17.78 22.99
C GLY A 107 5.00 18.46 23.04
N SER A 108 5.39 19.09 21.94
CA SER A 108 6.13 20.33 21.99
C SER A 108 5.68 21.21 20.83
N SER A 109 5.04 22.31 21.19
CA SER A 109 4.85 23.49 20.36
C SER A 109 6.19 23.92 19.76
N GLY A 110 6.28 24.16 18.45
CA GLY A 110 7.48 24.75 17.87
C GLY A 110 7.62 24.58 16.37
N THR A 111 7.66 25.71 15.67
CA THR A 111 7.78 25.95 14.23
C THR A 111 8.96 25.25 13.52
N GLY A 112 8.67 24.64 12.37
CA GLY A 112 9.55 24.57 11.19
C GLY A 112 10.43 23.31 11.05
N PRO A 113 10.34 22.56 9.92
CA PRO A 113 11.35 21.55 9.58
C PRO A 113 12.64 22.23 9.11
N VAL A 114 13.73 22.04 9.86
CA VAL A 114 15.09 22.35 9.42
C VAL A 114 15.56 21.32 8.39
N THR A 115 15.98 21.81 7.22
CA THR A 115 16.68 21.05 6.19
C THR A 115 18.18 21.09 6.50
N VAL A 116 18.85 19.93 6.47
CA VAL A 116 20.31 19.83 6.55
C VAL A 116 20.85 18.99 5.39
N GLY A 117 21.46 19.68 4.42
CA GLY A 117 22.48 19.22 3.44
C GLY A 117 22.00 18.41 2.22
N ASN A 118 22.41 18.66 0.97
CA ASN A 118 23.22 19.73 0.37
C ASN A 118 23.08 19.69 -1.18
N THR A 119 23.03 20.88 -1.79
CA THR A 119 23.45 21.28 -3.15
C THR A 119 22.85 20.64 -4.42
N ALA A 120 21.89 21.37 -5.02
CA ALA A 120 21.96 21.79 -6.44
C ALA A 120 21.23 23.15 -6.62
N ALA A 121 21.81 24.03 -7.43
CA ALA A 121 21.43 25.43 -7.64
C ALA A 121 20.08 25.61 -8.38
N PRO A 122 19.46 26.82 -8.34
CA PRO A 122 18.02 27.00 -8.52
C PRO A 122 17.60 27.19 -9.99
N VAL A 123 16.44 26.67 -10.35
CA VAL A 123 15.70 27.08 -11.56
C VAL A 123 14.24 27.35 -11.20
N ALA A 124 13.69 28.35 -11.88
CA ALA A 124 12.52 29.15 -11.52
C ALA A 124 11.22 28.39 -11.13
N ALA A 125 10.49 29.03 -10.22
CA ALA A 125 9.17 28.64 -9.73
C ALA A 125 8.07 28.64 -10.81
N PRO A 126 7.05 27.79 -10.63
CA PRO A 126 5.67 28.23 -10.74
C PRO A 126 4.90 28.05 -9.42
N ALA A 127 3.93 28.94 -9.22
CA ALA A 127 3.18 29.18 -7.99
C ALA A 127 2.40 27.97 -7.42
N PRO A 128 2.15 27.93 -6.09
CA PRO A 128 1.38 26.87 -5.44
C PRO A 128 -0.11 26.98 -5.76
N VAL A 129 -0.70 25.90 -6.29
CA VAL A 129 -2.15 25.72 -6.38
C VAL A 129 -2.69 25.21 -5.03
N ALA A 130 -3.68 25.94 -4.53
CA ALA A 130 -4.36 25.73 -3.26
C ALA A 130 -5.05 24.34 -3.14
N PRO A 131 -5.20 23.80 -1.91
CA PRO A 131 -5.94 22.57 -1.67
C PRO A 131 -7.43 22.76 -1.97
N LYS A 132 -8.01 21.87 -2.77
CA LYS A 132 -9.46 21.82 -3.01
C LYS A 132 -10.18 21.46 -1.72
N LYS A 133 -10.97 22.42 -1.26
CA LYS A 133 -12.04 22.33 -0.26
C LYS A 133 -13.00 21.19 -0.62
N SER A 134 -13.20 20.25 0.31
CA SER A 134 -14.23 19.21 0.22
C SER A 134 -15.60 19.84 0.04
N GLU A 135 -16.37 19.34 -0.92
CA GLU A 135 -17.75 19.77 -1.15
C GLU A 135 -18.62 19.44 0.09
N PRO A 136 -19.60 20.28 0.45
CA PRO A 136 -20.45 20.03 1.61
C PRO A 136 -21.23 18.71 1.45
N MET A 137 -21.41 17.97 2.56
CA MET A 137 -22.31 16.82 2.57
C MET A 137 -23.69 17.21 2.05
N LEU A 138 -24.36 16.30 1.34
CA LEU A 138 -25.79 16.44 1.06
C LEU A 138 -26.57 16.55 2.38
N ASN A 139 -27.53 17.49 2.43
CA ASN A 139 -28.35 17.79 3.61
C ASN A 139 -29.05 16.54 4.19
N ASP A 140 -29.46 15.60 3.33
CA ASP A 140 -30.09 14.34 3.73
C ASP A 140 -29.12 13.43 4.50
N THR A 141 -27.85 13.43 4.09
CA THR A 141 -26.79 12.66 4.74
C THR A 141 -26.43 13.28 6.09
N GLU A 142 -26.37 14.62 6.16
CA GLU A 142 -26.13 15.34 7.41
C GLU A 142 -27.25 15.09 8.45
N SER A 143 -28.51 15.09 8.01
CA SER A 143 -29.66 14.79 8.86
C SER A 143 -29.61 13.36 9.43
N TYR A 144 -29.18 12.39 8.61
CA TYR A 144 -28.99 11.00 9.03
C TYR A 144 -27.95 10.88 10.15
N PHE A 145 -26.77 11.48 9.96
CA PHE A 145 -25.70 11.45 10.96
C PHE A 145 -26.11 12.16 12.25
N ASN A 146 -26.74 13.33 12.16
CA ASN A 146 -27.24 14.05 13.32
C ASN A 146 -28.25 13.24 14.14
N LYS A 147 -29.14 12.49 13.48
CA LYS A 147 -30.09 11.60 14.17
C LYS A 147 -29.39 10.41 14.82
N ALA A 148 -28.48 9.75 14.09
CA ALA A 148 -27.73 8.60 14.61
C ALA A 148 -26.86 8.96 15.81
N ILE A 149 -26.23 10.15 15.80
CA ILE A 149 -25.47 10.70 16.91
C ILE A 149 -26.37 10.93 18.13
N LYS A 150 -27.53 11.56 17.94
CA LYS A 150 -28.53 11.78 19.01
C LYS A 150 -29.05 10.47 19.60
N ASP A 151 -29.26 9.45 18.78
CA ASP A 151 -29.77 8.15 19.24
C ASP A 151 -28.70 7.37 20.02
N ALA A 152 -27.45 7.38 19.56
CA ALA A 152 -26.33 6.71 20.24
C ALA A 152 -26.00 7.41 21.58
N VAL A 153 -25.83 8.73 21.52
CA VAL A 153 -26.40 9.73 22.43
C VAL A 153 -27.27 9.18 23.57
N ALA A 154 -28.57 9.18 23.30
CA ALA A 154 -29.67 8.75 24.15
C ALA A 154 -29.49 7.34 24.74
N LYS A 155 -28.87 6.41 24.01
CA LYS A 155 -28.63 5.04 24.46
C LYS A 155 -27.45 4.90 25.42
N GLY A 156 -26.61 5.93 25.56
CA GLY A 156 -25.40 5.88 26.39
C GLY A 156 -24.21 5.25 25.66
N ASP A 157 -24.37 4.96 24.37
CA ASP A 157 -23.32 4.40 23.51
C ASP A 157 -22.41 5.54 23.02
N VAL A 158 -21.67 6.16 23.95
CA VAL A 158 -20.80 7.31 23.65
C VAL A 158 -19.75 6.95 22.58
N ASP A 159 -19.18 5.74 22.64
CA ASP A 159 -18.22 5.25 21.66
C ASP A 159 -18.79 5.18 20.23
N LYS A 160 -20.07 4.80 20.11
CA LYS A 160 -20.76 4.74 18.83
C LYS A 160 -21.08 6.15 18.32
N ALA A 161 -21.47 7.05 19.22
CA ALA A 161 -21.71 8.45 18.87
C ALA A 161 -20.45 9.17 18.41
N LEU A 162 -19.28 8.89 19.02
CA LEU A 162 -17.99 9.42 18.59
C LEU A 162 -17.60 8.92 17.19
N LYS A 163 -17.75 7.62 16.92
CA LYS A 163 -17.51 7.06 15.57
C LYS A 163 -18.39 7.70 14.49
N LEU A 164 -19.67 7.96 14.82
CA LEU A 164 -20.61 8.62 13.91
C LEU A 164 -20.27 10.10 13.69
N LEU A 165 -19.75 10.77 14.72
CA LEU A 165 -19.25 12.14 14.62
C LEU A 165 -18.04 12.22 13.70
N ASP A 166 -17.01 11.39 13.92
CA ASP A 166 -15.79 11.37 13.13
C ASP A 166 -16.09 11.10 11.64
N GLU A 167 -17.03 10.19 11.38
CA GLU A 167 -17.47 9.85 10.03
C GLU A 167 -18.22 11.02 9.37
N ALA A 168 -19.06 11.73 10.11
CA ALA A 168 -19.76 12.91 9.60
C ALA A 168 -18.79 14.07 9.33
N GLU A 169 -17.82 14.33 10.20
CA GLU A 169 -16.80 15.37 9.99
C GLU A 169 -15.89 15.04 8.80
N ARG A 170 -15.52 13.77 8.64
CA ARG A 170 -14.74 13.29 7.49
C ARG A 170 -15.46 13.50 6.16
N LEU A 171 -16.79 13.39 6.17
CA LEU A 171 -17.63 13.63 5.00
C LEU A 171 -17.91 15.13 4.78
N GLY A 172 -17.51 16.01 5.71
CA GLY A 172 -17.66 17.46 5.59
C GLY A 172 -18.88 18.04 6.32
N SER A 173 -19.47 17.32 7.28
CA SER A 173 -20.54 17.87 8.12
C SER A 173 -20.00 18.98 8.99
N THR A 174 -20.72 20.10 9.00
CA THR A 174 -20.42 21.24 9.87
C THR A 174 -21.26 21.23 11.15
N SER A 175 -22.35 20.46 11.18
CA SER A 175 -23.30 20.40 12.30
C SER A 175 -23.14 19.18 13.23
N ALA A 176 -22.43 18.13 12.81
CA ALA A 176 -22.27 16.90 13.58
C ALA A 176 -21.64 17.15 14.97
N ARG A 177 -20.59 17.97 15.03
CA ARG A 177 -19.87 18.29 16.28
C ARG A 177 -20.76 19.02 17.29
N SER A 178 -21.50 20.04 16.82
CA SER A 178 -22.47 20.73 17.66
C SER A 178 -23.57 19.80 18.15
N THR A 179 -24.07 18.91 17.28
CA THR A 179 -25.11 17.95 17.63
C THR A 179 -24.64 16.96 18.69
N PHE A 180 -23.41 16.44 18.59
CA PHE A 180 -22.82 15.57 19.61
C PHE A 180 -22.72 16.29 20.96
N ILE A 181 -22.12 17.48 20.99
CA ILE A 181 -21.92 18.27 22.22
C ILE A 181 -23.25 18.59 22.91
N SER A 182 -24.27 19.02 22.15
CA SER A 182 -25.60 19.28 22.71
C SER A 182 -26.26 18.01 23.25
N SER A 183 -26.06 16.86 22.60
CA SER A 183 -26.68 15.59 23.01
C SER A 183 -26.04 14.99 24.25
N VAL A 184 -24.72 15.13 24.43
CA VAL A 184 -24.04 14.70 25.68
C VAL A 184 -24.29 15.66 26.83
N LYS A 185 -24.42 16.97 26.55
CA LYS A 185 -24.69 17.98 27.58
C LYS A 185 -26.13 17.90 28.11
N GLY A 186 -27.08 17.48 27.30
CA GLY A 186 -28.48 17.27 27.71
C GLY A 186 -28.73 15.98 28.52
N LYS A 187 -27.68 15.19 28.81
CA LYS A 187 -27.73 13.98 29.63
C LYS A 187 -27.30 14.17 31.09
N GLY A 188 -27.05 15.41 31.50
CA GLY A 188 -26.82 15.80 32.90
C GLY A 188 -28.06 16.37 33.54
#